data_AF-A0A5N3QYS4-F1
#
_entry.id   AF-A0A5N3QYS4-F1
#
_cell.length_a   1.000
_cell.length_b   1.000
_cell.length_c   1.000
_cell.angle_alpha   90.00
_cell.angle_beta   90.00
_cell.angle_gamma   90.00
#
_symmetry.space_group_name_H-M   'P 1'
#
loop_
_entity.id
_entity.type
_entity.pdbx_description
1 polymer ?
#
loop_
_entity_poly.entity_id
_entity_poly.type
_entity_poly.pdbx_seq_one_letter_code
_entity_poly.pdbx_strand_id
1 'polypeptide(L)' 'MDSIYFDNEPSHGINAYFTWGHEFFKTPYEFYQFLMTHYGMTSFQVVEITDDNYQELLVKGVFHAI' A
#
# COMPACT_ATOMS: atom_id res chain seq x y z
N MET A 1 6.79 -9.86 9.04
CA MET A 1 6.87 -9.57 7.60
C MET A 1 6.06 -8.32 7.42
N ASP A 2 6.67 -7.25 6.90
CA ASP A 2 5.96 -5.98 6.76
C ASP A 2 4.96 -6.08 5.61
N SER A 3 3.77 -5.53 5.83
CA SER A 3 2.71 -5.49 4.82
C SER A 3 2.57 -4.07 4.29
N ILE A 4 2.56 -3.94 2.98
CA ILE A 4 2.27 -2.72 2.25
C ILE A 4 0.86 -2.88 1.71
N TYR A 5 -0.05 -2.05 2.19
CA TYR A 5 -1.44 -2.08 1.75
C TYR A 5 -1.62 -1.03 0.66
N PHE A 6 -2.33 -1.35 -0.42
CA PHE A 6 -2.55 -0.39 -1.48
C PHE A 6 -3.98 -0.45 -2.00
N ASP A 7 -4.54 0.71 -2.30
CA ASP A 7 -5.83 0.86 -2.97
C ASP A 7 -5.56 1.36 -4.39
N ASN A 8 -5.91 0.56 -5.40
CA ASN A 8 -5.65 0.87 -6.80
C ASN A 8 -6.95 1.29 -7.48
N GLU A 9 -7.07 2.59 -7.73
CA GLU A 9 -8.16 3.16 -8.49
C GLU A 9 -7.68 3.45 -9.92
N PRO A 10 -8.05 2.65 -10.94
CA PRO A 10 -7.47 2.74 -12.28
C PRO A 10 -7.58 4.12 -12.95
N SER A 11 -8.55 4.93 -12.53
CA SER A 11 -8.79 6.28 -13.04
C SER A 11 -8.17 7.40 -12.21
N HIS A 12 -7.68 7.10 -10.99
CA HIS A 12 -7.16 8.12 -10.07
C HIS A 12 -5.70 7.88 -9.68
N GLY A 13 -5.30 6.64 -9.41
CA GLY A 13 -3.94 6.28 -9.00
C GLY A 13 -3.94 5.21 -7.92
N ILE A 14 -2.85 5.11 -7.17
CA ILE A 14 -2.67 4.16 -6.08
C ILE A 14 -2.40 4.90 -4.78
N ASN A 15 -3.21 4.65 -3.76
CA ASN A 15 -2.91 5.05 -2.38
C ASN A 15 -2.26 3.88 -1.66
N ALA A 16 -0.98 4.01 -1.28
CA ALA A 16 -0.26 2.98 -0.55
C ALA A 16 -0.02 3.38 0.90
N TYR A 17 -0.14 2.42 1.81
CA TYR A 17 0.05 2.56 3.25
C TYR A 17 1.20 1.67 3.70
N PHE A 18 2.17 2.30 4.35
CA PHE A 18 3.39 1.74 4.87
C PHE A 18 3.41 1.85 6.41
N THR A 19 4.34 1.16 7.04
CA THR A 19 4.53 1.22 8.51
C THR A 19 4.92 2.61 9.02
N TRP A 20 5.43 3.46 8.14
CA TRP A 20 5.89 4.82 8.45
C TRP A 20 4.96 5.94 7.95
N GLY A 21 3.90 5.62 7.20
CA GLY A 21 3.04 6.63 6.59
C GLY A 21 2.32 6.12 5.35
N HIS A 22 1.83 7.04 4.52
CA HIS A 22 1.18 6.72 3.25
C HIS A 22 1.76 7.56 2.11
N GLU A 23 1.67 7.05 0.88
CA GLU A 23 2.12 7.74 -0.31
C GLU A 23 1.17 7.46 -1.49
N PHE A 24 0.98 8.46 -2.33
CA PHE A 24 0.17 8.38 -3.54
C PHE A 24 1.05 8.23 -4.77
N PHE A 25 0.70 7.29 -5.65
CA PHE A 25 1.36 7.05 -6.92
C PHE A 25 0.38 7.25 -8.07
N LYS A 26 0.79 7.94 -9.14
CA LYS A 26 -0.10 8.25 -10.26
C LYS A 26 -0.37 7.04 -11.13
N THR A 27 0.57 6.09 -11.16
CA THR A 27 0.45 4.86 -11.96
C THR A 27 0.94 3.63 -11.21
N PRO A 28 0.46 2.43 -11.56
CA PRO A 28 1.04 1.18 -11.06
C PRO A 28 2.55 1.06 -11.30
N TYR A 29 3.03 1.58 -12.42
CA TYR A 29 4.46 1.56 -12.74
C TYR A 29 5.29 2.34 -11.71
N GLU A 30 4.87 3.55 -11.35
CA GLU A 30 5.53 4.37 -10.33
C GLU A 30 5.54 3.67 -8.96
N PHE A 31 4.41 3.07 -8.57
CA PHE A 31 4.30 2.30 -7.33
C PHE A 31 5.29 1.12 -7.30
N TYR A 32 5.30 0.27 -8.32
CA TYR A 32 6.20 -0.89 -8.35
C TYR A 32 7.67 -0.49 -8.48
N GLN A 33 8.00 0.58 -9.21
CA GLN A 33 9.35 1.15 -9.25
C GLN A 33 9.81 1.61 -7.86
N PHE A 34 8.93 2.28 -7.11
CA PHE A 34 9.21 2.69 -5.73
C PHE A 34 9.48 1.47 -4.84
N LEU A 35 8.62 0.46 -4.89
CA LEU A 35 8.81 -0.77 -4.11
C LEU A 35 10.13 -1.47 -4.43
N MET A 36 10.49 -1.60 -5.71
CA MET A 36 11.76 -2.21 -6.11
C MET A 36 12.97 -1.40 -5.62
N THR A 37 12.88 -0.07 -5.66
CA THR A 37 13.99 0.82 -5.28
C THR A 37 14.20 0.89 -3.77
N HIS A 38 13.11 0.92 -2.99
CA HIS A 38 13.15 1.17 -1.55
C HIS A 38 13.08 -0.11 -0.71
N TYR A 39 12.42 -1.16 -1.20
CA TYR A 39 12.19 -2.40 -0.45
C TYR A 39 12.89 -3.62 -1.06
N GLY A 40 13.28 -3.57 -2.34
CA GLY A 40 14.28 -4.44 -2.97
C GLY A 40 14.30 -5.92 -2.55
N MET A 41 15.14 -6.26 -1.56
CA MET A 41 15.36 -7.62 -1.06
C MET A 41 14.68 -7.92 0.29
N THR A 42 14.02 -6.94 0.90
CA THR A 42 13.30 -7.12 2.15
C THR A 42 12.07 -7.98 1.89
N SER A 43 11.78 -8.93 2.78
CA SER A 43 10.54 -9.71 2.69
C SER A 43 9.36 -8.82 3.12
N PHE A 44 8.64 -8.29 2.13
CA PHE A 44 7.37 -7.58 2.33
C PHE A 44 6.24 -8.29 1.58
N GLN A 45 5.03 -8.12 2.09
CA GLN A 45 3.81 -8.55 1.40
C GLN A 45 3.12 -7.32 0.84
N VAL A 46 2.73 -7.36 -0.43
CA VAL A 46 1.87 -6.34 -1.01
C VAL A 46 0.43 -6.86 -0.96
N VAL A 47 -0.48 -6.10 -0.34
CA VAL A 47 -1.87 -6.49 -0.12
C VAL A 47 -2.78 -5.43 -0.72
N GLU A 48 -3.61 -5.81 -1.68
CA GLU A 48 -4.62 -4.91 -2.23
C GLU A 48 -5.74 -4.72 -1.19
N ILE A 49 -6.15 -3.48 -1.00
CA ILE A 49 -7.30 -3.11 -0.18
C ILE A 49 -8.54 -3.37 -1.03
N THR A 50 -9.45 -4.16 -0.51
CA THR A 50 -10.72 -4.50 -1.16
C THR A 50 -11.85 -4.36 -0.15
N ASP A 51 -13.09 -4.33 -0.62
CA ASP A 51 -14.27 -4.28 0.25
C ASP A 51 -14.28 -5.41 1.30
N ASP A 52 -13.76 -6.58 0.92
CA ASP A 52 -13.72 -7.77 1.77
C ASP A 52 -12.76 -7.62 2.97
N ASN A 53 -11.62 -6.94 2.78
CA ASN A 53 -10.61 -6.78 3.83
C ASN A 53 -10.65 -5.41 4.51
N TYR A 54 -11.37 -4.44 3.95
CA TYR A 54 -11.40 -3.05 4.42
C TYR A 54 -11.73 -2.93 5.92
N GLN A 55 -12.77 -3.62 6.39
CA GLN A 55 -13.17 -3.56 7.80
C GLN A 55 -12.09 -4.11 8.73
N GLU A 56 -11.40 -5.18 8.32
CA GLU A 56 -10.30 -5.75 9.09
C GLU A 56 -9.11 -4.79 9.15
N LEU A 57 -8.75 -4.18 8.01
CA LEU A 57 -7.65 -3.23 7.91
C LEU A 57 -7.91 -1.94 8.72
N LEU A 58 -9.16 -1.48 8.76
CA LEU A 58 -9.58 -0.36 9.58
C LEU A 58 -9.37 -0.65 11.08
N VAL A 59 -9.82 -1.82 11.56
CA VAL A 59 -9.65 -2.25 12.95
C VAL A 59 -8.17 -2.42 13.30
N LYS A 60 -7.35 -2.88 12.35
CA LYS A 60 -5.89 -3.00 12.50
C LYS A 60 -5.16 -1.65 12.53
N GLY A 61 -5.85 -0.56 12.24
CA GLY A 61 -5.27 0.77 12.26
C GLY A 61 -4.40 1.11 11.05
N VAL A 62 -4.51 0.36 9.94
CA VAL A 62 -3.67 0.54 8.74
C VAL A 62 -3.74 1.96 8.18
N PHE A 63 -4.91 2.58 8.26
CA PHE A 63 -5.16 3.92 7.75
C PHE A 63 -4.81 5.06 8.73
N HIS A 64 -4.35 4.73 9.94
CA HIS A 64 -4.07 5.71 11.00
C HIS A 64 -2.61 6.16 11.06
N ALA A 65 -1.75 5.75 10.12
CA ALA A 65 -0.38 6.21 10.03
C ALA A 65 -0.36 7.71 9.63
N ILE A 66 -0.41 8.58 10.63
CA ILE A 66 -0.24 10.04 10.59
C ILE A 66 0.78 10.41 11.67
#